data_AF-A0A657B7K4-F1
#
_entry.id   AF-A0A657B7K4-F1
#
_cell.length_a   1.000
_cell.length_b   1.000
_cell.length_c   1.000
_cell.angle_alpha   90.00
_cell.angle_beta   90.00
_cell.angle_gamma   90.00
#
_symmetry.space_group_name_H-M   'P 1'
#
loop_
_entity.id
_entity.type
_entity.pdbx_description
1 polymer ?
#
loop_
_entity_poly.entity_id
_entity_poly.type
_entity_poly.pdbx_seq_one_letter_code
_entity_poly.pdbx_strand_id
1 'polypeptide(L)'
;MVTKSLLYLHGFNSSPASVKASQAQVYFNQSQRYHLEVPALPPEPKQAITLLRGMIESGDISGVIGSSLGGYYSLFLHAEYELPAVLINPAVKPFELLTDYIGTNTNMYTGERYEVKAEHMQQLLELESSPDALDLSHLFLLSETDDEVLDYREAANKLVGAKMSLTRGGDHSYQSFASHLPAILSFFDRILFKS
;
A
#
# COMPACT_ATOMS: atom_id res chain seq x y z
N MET A 1 -18.51 -13.58 15.38
CA MET A 1 -18.45 -12.35 14.57
C MET A 1 -17.84 -12.73 13.24
N VAL A 2 -18.25 -12.12 12.12
CA VAL A 2 -17.61 -12.36 10.82
C VAL A 2 -16.29 -11.61 10.82
N THR A 3 -15.18 -12.34 10.68
CA THR A 3 -13.84 -11.76 10.54
C THR A 3 -13.61 -11.41 9.07
N LYS A 4 -13.10 -10.20 8.79
CA LYS A 4 -12.77 -9.74 7.43
C LYS A 4 -11.26 -9.82 7.20
N SER A 5 -10.82 -10.31 6.05
CA SER A 5 -9.39 -10.36 5.71
C SER A 5 -8.93 -9.09 5.01
N LEU A 6 -7.76 -8.59 5.36
CA LEU A 6 -7.11 -7.42 4.74
C LEU A 6 -5.70 -7.79 4.31
N LEU A 7 -5.20 -7.15 3.25
CA LEU A 7 -3.79 -7.25 2.84
C LEU A 7 -3.01 -6.01 3.26
N TYR A 8 -1.81 -6.18 3.81
CA TYR A 8 -0.81 -5.11 3.94
C TYR A 8 0.28 -5.30 2.89
N LEU A 9 0.47 -4.29 2.03
CA LEU A 9 1.44 -4.29 0.94
C LEU A 9 2.63 -3.41 1.32
N HIS A 10 3.79 -4.03 1.48
CA HIS A 10 5.02 -3.32 1.81
C HIS A 10 5.60 -2.58 0.59
N GLY A 11 6.49 -1.61 0.86
CA GLY A 11 7.16 -0.84 -0.19
C GLY A 11 8.30 -1.59 -0.89
N PHE A 12 9.00 -0.87 -1.76
CA PHE A 12 10.23 -1.33 -2.41
C PHE A 12 11.29 -1.68 -1.36
N ASN A 13 12.09 -2.72 -1.64
CA ASN A 13 13.19 -3.17 -0.80
C ASN A 13 12.81 -3.51 0.67
N SER A 14 11.53 -3.77 0.92
CA SER A 14 10.94 -4.06 2.23
C SER A 14 10.57 -5.55 2.36
N SER A 15 9.93 -5.93 3.46
CA SER A 15 9.43 -7.29 3.69
C SER A 15 8.23 -7.30 4.65
N PRO A 16 7.59 -8.47 4.87
CA PRO A 16 6.61 -8.66 5.94
C PRO A 16 7.14 -8.33 7.34
N ALA A 17 8.45 -8.37 7.54
CA ALA A 17 9.11 -8.01 8.81
C ALA A 17 9.32 -6.49 8.98
N SER A 18 8.83 -5.65 8.06
CA SER A 18 8.93 -4.20 8.23
C SER A 18 8.21 -3.73 9.48
N VAL A 19 8.72 -2.65 10.09
CA VAL A 19 8.19 -2.11 11.35
C VAL A 19 6.69 -1.82 11.23
N LYS A 20 6.27 -1.17 10.13
CA LYS A 20 4.86 -0.85 9.88
C LYS A 20 4.01 -2.11 9.70
N ALA A 21 4.47 -3.08 8.90
CA ALA A 21 3.74 -4.33 8.73
C ALA A 21 3.54 -5.07 10.06
N SER A 22 4.60 -5.16 10.88
CA SER A 22 4.54 -5.80 12.19
C SER A 22 3.60 -5.08 13.15
N GLN A 23 3.66 -3.73 13.21
CA GLN A 23 2.75 -2.92 14.00
C GLN A 23 1.29 -3.10 13.57
N ALA A 24 1.03 -3.12 12.26
CA ALA A 24 -0.30 -3.33 11.69
C ALA A 24 -0.83 -4.73 12.03
N GLN A 25 -0.02 -5.78 11.85
CA GLN A 25 -0.42 -7.16 12.17
C GLN A 25 -0.79 -7.30 13.64
N VAL A 26 0.05 -6.80 14.55
CA VAL A 26 -0.23 -6.84 15.99
C VAL A 26 -1.54 -6.12 16.31
N TYR A 27 -1.74 -4.92 15.79
CA TYR A 27 -2.93 -4.12 16.07
C TYR A 27 -4.22 -4.72 15.51
N PHE A 28 -4.22 -5.12 14.23
CA PHE A 28 -5.42 -5.66 13.58
C PHE A 28 -5.79 -7.04 14.13
N ASN A 29 -4.83 -7.90 14.45
CA ASN A 29 -5.11 -9.20 15.05
C ASN A 29 -5.67 -9.08 16.48
N GLN A 30 -5.35 -8.01 17.22
CA GLN A 30 -5.97 -7.72 18.52
C GLN A 30 -7.45 -7.33 18.41
N SER A 31 -7.88 -6.77 17.27
CA SER A 31 -9.27 -6.32 17.07
C SER A 31 -10.30 -7.46 17.07
N GLN A 32 -9.87 -8.70 16.80
CA GLN A 32 -10.72 -9.89 16.58
C GLN A 32 -11.78 -9.75 15.45
N ARG A 33 -11.81 -8.61 14.74
CA ARG A 33 -12.71 -8.34 13.61
C ARG A 33 -12.01 -8.47 12.26
N TYR A 34 -10.70 -8.35 12.27
CA TYR A 34 -9.88 -8.42 11.07
C TYR A 34 -8.77 -9.46 11.20
N HIS A 35 -8.44 -10.08 10.07
CA HIS A 35 -7.20 -10.81 9.88
C HIS A 35 -6.34 -10.03 8.89
N LEU A 36 -5.12 -9.65 9.27
CA LEU A 36 -4.21 -8.93 8.39
C LEU A 36 -3.11 -9.85 7.86
N GLU A 37 -3.15 -10.08 6.55
CA GLU A 37 -2.15 -10.85 5.82
C GLU A 37 -1.11 -9.92 5.22
N VAL A 38 0.16 -10.33 5.27
CA VAL A 38 1.28 -9.53 4.77
C VAL A 38 2.15 -10.40 3.87
N PRO A 39 1.82 -10.50 2.57
CA PRO A 39 2.60 -11.31 1.65
C PRO A 39 4.01 -10.73 1.47
N ALA A 40 4.99 -11.60 1.29
CA ALA A 40 6.30 -11.20 0.78
C ALA A 40 6.17 -10.92 -0.71
N LEU A 41 6.25 -9.65 -1.10
CA LEU A 41 6.08 -9.25 -2.50
C LEU A 41 7.36 -9.53 -3.29
N PRO A 42 7.27 -10.24 -4.43
CA PRO A 42 8.37 -10.38 -5.37
C PRO A 42 8.88 -9.01 -5.84
N PRO A 43 10.18 -8.88 -6.18
CA PRO A 43 10.74 -7.63 -6.68
C PRO A 43 10.25 -7.27 -8.09
N GLU A 44 9.76 -8.23 -8.88
CA GLU A 44 9.18 -7.97 -10.20
C GLU A 44 7.69 -7.55 -10.05
N PRO A 45 7.31 -6.36 -10.52
CA PRO A 45 5.94 -5.84 -10.38
C PRO A 45 4.85 -6.77 -10.92
N LYS A 46 5.07 -7.37 -12.09
CA LYS A 46 4.11 -8.31 -12.68
C LYS A 46 3.89 -9.54 -11.80
N GLN A 47 4.95 -10.09 -11.23
CA GLN A 47 4.85 -11.23 -10.31
C GLN A 47 4.14 -10.85 -9.01
N ALA A 48 4.42 -9.65 -8.47
CA ALA A 48 3.72 -9.13 -7.31
C ALA A 48 2.22 -8.99 -7.56
N ILE A 49 1.80 -8.44 -8.70
CA ILE A 49 0.39 -8.35 -9.05
C ILE A 49 -0.22 -9.73 -9.27
N THR A 50 0.45 -10.66 -9.95
CA THR A 50 -0.05 -12.04 -10.11
C THR A 50 -0.29 -12.71 -8.76
N LEU A 51 0.63 -12.57 -7.80
CA LEU A 51 0.45 -13.07 -6.44
C LEU A 51 -0.78 -12.44 -5.76
N LEU A 52 -0.89 -11.11 -5.83
CA LEU A 52 -1.96 -10.37 -5.16
C LEU A 52 -3.35 -10.67 -5.73
N ARG A 53 -3.47 -10.75 -7.06
CA ARG A 53 -4.71 -11.20 -7.72
C ARG A 53 -5.10 -12.60 -7.25
N GLY A 54 -4.13 -13.53 -7.23
CA GLY A 54 -4.35 -14.89 -6.74
C GLY A 54 -4.87 -14.92 -5.30
N MET A 55 -4.33 -14.08 -4.42
CA MET A 55 -4.81 -13.97 -3.02
C MET A 55 -6.22 -13.39 -2.94
N ILE A 56 -6.54 -12.37 -3.74
CA ILE A 56 -7.87 -11.74 -3.76
C ILE A 56 -8.92 -12.70 -4.32
N GLU A 57 -8.60 -13.40 -5.41
CA GLU A 57 -9.53 -14.30 -6.10
C GLU A 57 -9.75 -15.63 -5.37
N SER A 58 -8.76 -16.11 -4.60
CA SER A 58 -8.88 -17.34 -3.82
C SER A 58 -9.38 -17.14 -2.38
N GLY A 59 -9.41 -15.89 -1.89
CA GLY A 59 -9.81 -15.56 -0.53
C GLY A 59 -10.98 -14.57 -0.46
N ASP A 60 -11.43 -14.27 0.76
CA ASP A 60 -12.40 -13.19 1.04
C ASP A 60 -11.66 -11.91 1.44
N ILE A 61 -10.73 -11.45 0.60
CA ILE A 61 -10.01 -10.20 0.83
C ILE A 61 -10.98 -9.03 0.71
N SER A 62 -11.12 -8.28 1.80
CA SER A 62 -12.11 -7.23 1.95
C SER A 62 -11.52 -5.83 1.85
N GLY A 63 -10.20 -5.68 1.76
CA GLY A 63 -9.54 -4.38 1.68
C GLY A 63 -8.02 -4.47 1.71
N VAL A 64 -7.36 -3.38 1.36
CA VAL A 64 -5.91 -3.31 1.22
C VAL A 64 -5.32 -2.10 1.95
N ILE A 65 -4.13 -2.26 2.52
CA ILE A 65 -3.33 -1.20 3.12
C ILE A 65 -1.99 -1.25 2.41
N GLY A 66 -1.51 -0.12 1.87
CA GLY A 66 -0.27 -0.10 1.11
C GLY A 66 0.61 1.06 1.52
N SER A 67 1.91 0.82 1.68
CA SER A 67 2.90 1.88 1.96
C SER A 67 3.91 2.04 0.82
N SER A 68 4.25 3.27 0.44
CA SER A 68 5.21 3.55 -0.65
C SER A 68 4.80 2.83 -1.95
N LEU A 69 5.66 1.99 -2.53
CA LEU A 69 5.31 1.15 -3.68
C LEU A 69 4.07 0.25 -3.43
N GLY A 70 3.90 -0.24 -2.20
CA GLY A 70 2.71 -1.00 -1.84
C GLY A 70 1.42 -0.17 -1.94
N GLY A 71 1.51 1.14 -1.72
CA GLY A 71 0.39 2.07 -1.93
C GLY A 71 0.01 2.19 -3.41
N TYR A 72 0.99 2.15 -4.31
CA TYR A 72 0.73 2.10 -5.76
C TYR A 72 -0.02 0.83 -6.15
N TYR A 73 0.42 -0.34 -5.66
CA TYR A 73 -0.28 -1.60 -5.88
C TYR A 73 -1.68 -1.60 -5.24
N SER A 74 -1.85 -1.02 -4.05
CA SER A 74 -3.16 -0.88 -3.42
C SER A 74 -4.12 -0.03 -4.25
N LEU A 75 -3.65 1.04 -4.89
CA LEU A 75 -4.46 1.87 -5.77
C LEU A 75 -4.90 1.11 -7.02
N PHE A 76 -3.98 0.33 -7.62
CA PHE A 76 -4.28 -0.54 -8.75
C PHE A 76 -5.34 -1.59 -8.40
N LEU A 77 -5.17 -2.29 -7.27
CA LEU A 77 -6.11 -3.31 -6.82
C LEU A 77 -7.47 -2.72 -6.41
N HIS A 78 -7.48 -1.50 -5.87
CA HIS A 78 -8.71 -0.76 -5.63
C HIS A 78 -9.48 -0.51 -6.93
N ALA A 79 -8.81 -0.03 -7.97
CA ALA A 79 -9.43 0.21 -9.27
C ALA A 79 -9.92 -1.08 -9.93
N GLU A 80 -9.20 -2.19 -9.76
CA GLU A 80 -9.51 -3.46 -10.41
C GLU A 80 -10.61 -4.27 -9.71
N TYR A 81 -10.60 -4.29 -8.37
CA TYR A 81 -11.47 -5.15 -7.55
C TYR A 81 -12.44 -4.39 -6.65
N GLU A 82 -12.51 -3.05 -6.78
CA GLU A 82 -13.35 -2.17 -5.97
C GLU A 82 -13.09 -2.30 -4.45
N LEU A 83 -11.88 -2.72 -4.07
CA LEU A 83 -11.51 -2.93 -2.67
C LEU A 83 -11.24 -1.58 -1.98
N PRO A 84 -11.77 -1.34 -0.77
CA PRO A 84 -11.37 -0.15 -0.01
C PRO A 84 -9.87 -0.19 0.30
N ALA A 85 -9.20 0.95 0.15
CA ALA A 85 -7.76 1.03 0.31
C ALA A 85 -7.29 2.18 1.21
N VAL A 86 -6.27 1.89 2.02
CA VAL A 86 -5.51 2.89 2.78
C VAL A 86 -4.11 3.01 2.19
N LEU A 87 -3.71 4.23 1.87
CA LEU A 87 -2.48 4.54 1.14
C LEU A 87 -1.56 5.38 2.02
N ILE A 88 -0.38 4.86 2.36
CA ILE A 88 0.57 5.48 3.30
C ILE A 88 1.80 5.94 2.54
N ASN A 89 2.04 7.25 2.45
CA ASN A 89 3.07 7.86 1.61
C ASN A 89 3.16 7.13 0.25
N PRO A 90 2.06 7.03 -0.54
CA PRO A 90 2.07 6.19 -1.73
C PRO A 90 2.95 6.79 -2.82
N ALA A 91 3.72 5.95 -3.51
CA ALA A 91 4.42 6.37 -4.72
C ALA A 91 3.40 6.58 -5.85
N VAL A 92 3.30 7.80 -6.37
CA VAL A 92 2.35 8.12 -7.47
C VAL A 92 2.88 7.66 -8.82
N LYS A 93 4.19 7.80 -9.03
CA LYS A 93 4.88 7.43 -10.26
C LYS A 93 6.13 6.59 -9.97
N PRO A 94 5.97 5.37 -9.42
CA PRO A 94 7.12 4.54 -9.06
C PRO A 94 7.99 4.16 -10.27
N PHE A 95 7.45 4.18 -11.49
CA PHE A 95 8.20 3.94 -12.72
C PHE A 95 9.24 5.03 -13.04
N GLU A 96 9.02 6.27 -12.59
CA GLU A 96 10.03 7.33 -12.66
C GLU A 96 11.05 7.13 -11.53
N LEU A 97 10.58 6.98 -10.29
CA LEU A 97 11.41 6.86 -9.09
C LEU A 97 12.36 5.65 -9.12
N LEU A 98 11.88 4.48 -9.57
CA LEU A 98 12.66 3.25 -9.52
C LEU A 98 13.61 3.08 -10.71
N THR A 99 13.63 4.02 -11.66
CA THR A 99 14.62 4.03 -12.75
C THR A 99 16.05 4.15 -12.21
N ASP A 100 16.24 4.93 -11.14
CA ASP A 100 17.55 5.10 -10.49
C ASP A 100 18.04 3.82 -9.76
N TYR A 101 17.15 2.84 -9.60
CA TYR A 101 17.45 1.57 -8.95
C TYR A 101 17.71 0.43 -9.94
N ILE A 102 17.72 0.68 -11.26
CA ILE A 102 18.01 -0.34 -12.26
C ILE A 102 19.41 -0.94 -12.02
N GLY A 103 19.47 -2.27 -11.97
CA GLY A 103 20.66 -3.05 -11.64
C GLY A 103 20.46 -3.95 -10.42
N THR A 104 21.57 -4.43 -9.86
CA THR A 104 21.52 -5.32 -8.69
C THR A 104 21.25 -4.54 -7.41
N ASN A 105 20.21 -4.95 -6.69
CA ASN A 105 19.84 -4.43 -5.38
C ASN A 105 19.96 -5.53 -4.32
N THR A 106 19.86 -5.14 -3.06
CA THR A 106 19.86 -6.07 -1.92
C THR A 106 18.72 -5.69 -0.98
N ASN A 107 17.86 -6.66 -0.67
CA ASN A 107 16.76 -6.50 0.27
C ASN A 107 17.28 -6.17 1.67
N MET A 108 16.84 -5.04 2.23
CA MET A 108 17.36 -4.56 3.52
C MET A 108 16.98 -5.46 4.70
N TYR A 109 15.91 -6.25 4.57
CA TYR A 109 15.42 -7.13 5.62
C TYR A 109 15.89 -8.57 5.47
N THR A 110 15.94 -9.08 4.23
CA THR A 110 16.27 -10.50 3.97
C THR A 110 17.73 -10.71 3.56
N GLY A 111 18.42 -9.66 3.10
CA GLY A 111 19.76 -9.75 2.52
C GLY A 111 19.79 -10.39 1.12
N GLU A 112 18.64 -10.74 0.55
CA GLU A 112 18.53 -11.34 -0.78
C GLU A 112 18.94 -10.32 -1.85
N ARG A 113 19.77 -10.77 -2.79
CA ARG A 113 20.14 -9.98 -3.97
C ARG A 113 19.14 -10.23 -5.08
N TYR A 114 18.66 -9.16 -5.70
CA TYR A 114 17.73 -9.24 -6.82
C TYR A 114 18.08 -8.17 -7.87
N GLU A 115 17.52 -8.34 -9.07
CA GLU A 115 17.76 -7.43 -10.18
C GLU A 115 16.51 -6.57 -10.43
N VAL A 116 16.70 -5.27 -10.55
CA VAL A 116 15.69 -4.34 -11.07
C VAL A 116 16.04 -4.07 -12.53
N LYS A 117 15.11 -4.34 -13.43
CA LYS A 117 15.32 -4.20 -14.87
C LYS A 117 14.46 -3.07 -15.42
N ALA A 118 14.87 -2.53 -16.58
CA ALA A 118 14.08 -1.51 -17.28
C ALA A 118 12.66 -1.98 -17.60
N GLU A 119 12.48 -3.29 -17.89
CA GLU A 119 11.16 -3.88 -18.13
C GLU A 119 10.23 -3.77 -16.91
N HIS A 120 10.75 -3.71 -15.68
CA HIS A 120 9.93 -3.53 -14.49
C HIS A 120 9.28 -2.14 -14.45
N MET A 121 9.92 -1.10 -15.03
CA MET A 121 9.32 0.24 -15.11
C MET A 121 8.13 0.25 -16.06
N GLN A 122 8.25 -0.46 -17.18
CA GLN A 122 7.14 -0.64 -18.12
C GLN A 122 5.98 -1.41 -17.46
N GLN A 123 6.29 -2.46 -16.70
CA GLN A 123 5.27 -3.19 -15.93
C GLN A 123 4.58 -2.28 -14.90
N LEU A 124 5.32 -1.40 -14.22
CA LEU A 124 4.72 -0.44 -13.28
C LEU A 124 3.83 0.57 -13.98
N LEU A 125 4.26 1.11 -15.13
CA LEU A 125 3.49 2.05 -15.93
C LEU A 125 2.15 1.44 -16.40
N GLU A 126 2.15 0.17 -16.77
CA GLU A 126 0.93 -0.57 -17.16
C GLU A 126 -0.10 -0.71 -16.03
N LEU A 127 0.31 -0.54 -14.77
CA LEU A 127 -0.57 -0.57 -13.60
C LEU A 127 -1.13 0.82 -13.25
N GLU A 128 -0.80 1.87 -14.01
CA GLU A 128 -1.28 3.21 -13.68
C GLU A 128 -2.81 3.28 -13.79
N SER A 129 -3.46 3.51 -12.64
CA SER A 129 -4.91 3.64 -12.59
C SER A 129 -5.37 4.97 -13.18
N SER A 130 -6.34 4.90 -14.11
CA SER A 130 -7.08 6.08 -14.58
C SER A 130 -7.86 6.71 -13.42
N PRO A 131 -7.89 8.05 -13.28
CA PRO A 131 -8.69 8.73 -12.25
C PRO A 131 -10.16 8.31 -12.25
N ASP A 132 -10.74 8.05 -13.43
CA ASP A 132 -12.16 7.68 -13.57
C ASP A 132 -12.48 6.29 -13.02
N ALA A 133 -11.47 5.45 -12.79
CA ALA A 133 -11.62 4.11 -12.22
C ALA A 133 -11.54 4.08 -10.68
N LEU A 134 -11.35 5.24 -10.04
CA LEU A 134 -11.15 5.31 -8.59
C LEU A 134 -12.43 5.74 -7.86
N ASP A 135 -12.98 4.87 -7.03
CA ASP A 135 -13.99 5.27 -6.04
C ASP A 135 -13.29 5.91 -4.83
N LEU A 136 -13.09 7.22 -4.95
CA LEU A 136 -12.44 8.05 -3.94
C LEU A 136 -13.11 7.96 -2.56
N SER A 137 -14.41 7.62 -2.48
CA SER A 137 -15.12 7.50 -1.19
C SER A 137 -14.66 6.29 -0.35
N HIS A 138 -14.00 5.34 -1.00
CA HIS A 138 -13.39 4.14 -0.44
C HIS A 138 -11.85 4.19 -0.44
N LEU A 139 -11.27 5.39 -0.54
CA LEU A 139 -9.84 5.62 -0.37
C LEU A 139 -9.54 6.47 0.86
N PHE A 140 -8.43 6.15 1.54
CA PHE A 140 -7.88 6.94 2.63
C PHE A 140 -6.37 7.16 2.43
N LEU A 141 -6.01 8.40 2.12
CA LEU A 141 -4.62 8.84 2.03
C LEU A 141 -4.08 9.24 3.41
N LEU A 142 -2.92 8.71 3.74
CA LEU A 142 -2.11 9.04 4.90
C LEU A 142 -0.75 9.54 4.39
N SER A 143 -0.41 10.79 4.64
CA SER A 143 0.89 11.33 4.22
C SER A 143 1.55 12.22 5.27
N GLU A 144 2.87 12.15 5.33
CA GLU A 144 3.74 13.03 6.13
C GLU A 144 4.38 14.06 5.20
N THR A 145 4.36 15.35 5.58
CA THR A 145 4.74 16.43 4.66
C THR A 145 6.23 16.56 4.39
N ASP A 146 7.05 16.02 5.31
CA ASP A 146 8.51 16.10 5.24
C ASP A 146 9.11 14.78 4.72
N ASP A 147 8.29 13.94 4.06
CA ASP A 147 8.77 12.79 3.27
C ASP A 147 9.80 13.28 2.23
N GLU A 148 11.03 12.81 2.41
CA GLU A 148 12.19 13.20 1.63
C GLU A 148 12.33 12.43 0.31
N VAL A 149 11.52 11.38 0.13
CA VAL A 149 11.55 10.50 -1.05
C VAL A 149 10.39 10.83 -1.99
N LEU A 150 9.21 11.15 -1.45
CA LEU A 150 7.99 11.37 -2.20
C LEU A 150 7.36 12.72 -1.87
N ASP A 151 7.07 13.54 -2.90
CA ASP A 151 6.29 14.76 -2.68
C ASP A 151 4.83 14.40 -2.38
N TYR A 152 4.42 14.60 -1.12
CA TYR A 152 3.04 14.32 -0.66
C TYR A 152 1.97 15.03 -1.52
N ARG A 153 2.32 16.15 -2.17
CA ARG A 153 1.40 16.92 -3.02
C ARG A 153 0.97 16.12 -4.24
N GLU A 154 1.80 15.24 -4.78
CA GLU A 154 1.42 14.40 -5.91
C GLU A 154 0.24 13.50 -5.54
N ALA A 155 0.34 12.82 -4.39
CA ALA A 155 -0.71 11.93 -3.92
C ALA A 155 -1.98 12.72 -3.53
N ALA A 156 -1.82 13.86 -2.85
CA ALA A 156 -2.93 14.72 -2.48
C ALA A 156 -3.68 15.28 -3.71
N ASN A 157 -2.95 15.64 -4.77
CA ASN A 157 -3.55 16.14 -6.01
C ASN A 157 -4.19 15.03 -6.84
N LYS A 158 -3.60 13.82 -6.87
CA LYS A 158 -4.18 12.67 -7.60
C LYS A 158 -5.48 12.17 -6.97
N LEU A 159 -5.62 12.30 -5.65
CA LEU A 159 -6.70 11.70 -4.88
C LEU A 159 -7.70 12.72 -4.32
N VAL A 160 -7.83 13.90 -4.93
CA VAL A 160 -8.79 14.93 -4.50
C VAL A 160 -10.19 14.35 -4.41
N GLY A 161 -10.75 14.31 -3.19
CA GLY A 161 -12.06 13.71 -2.89
C GLY A 161 -11.97 12.48 -1.99
N ALA A 162 -10.81 11.84 -1.88
CA ALA A 162 -10.56 10.80 -0.90
C ALA A 162 -10.49 11.36 0.53
N LYS A 163 -10.68 10.51 1.54
CA LYS A 163 -10.33 10.86 2.92
C LYS A 163 -8.82 11.10 2.97
N MET A 164 -8.36 12.15 3.65
CA MET A 164 -6.93 12.45 3.78
C MET A 164 -6.56 12.79 5.23
N SER A 165 -5.39 12.32 5.67
CA SER A 165 -4.69 12.81 6.86
C SER A 165 -3.29 13.22 6.43
N LEU A 166 -3.03 14.53 6.44
CA LEU A 166 -1.74 15.11 6.13
C LEU A 166 -1.08 15.56 7.43
N THR A 167 -0.11 14.80 7.90
CA THR A 167 0.64 15.08 9.13
C THR A 167 1.82 15.98 8.79
N ARG A 168 1.91 17.14 9.44
CA ARG A 168 3.07 18.02 9.29
C ARG A 168 4.32 17.37 9.91
N GLY A 169 5.45 17.43 9.21
CA GLY A 169 6.69 16.79 9.63
C GLY A 169 6.76 15.34 9.19
N GLY A 170 7.54 14.54 9.92
CA GLY A 170 7.69 13.10 9.65
C GLY A 170 8.82 12.78 8.68
N ASP A 171 8.72 11.63 8.02
CA ASP A 171 9.66 11.16 6.99
C ASP A 171 9.02 10.08 6.09
N HIS A 172 9.78 9.56 5.12
CA HIS A 172 9.28 8.48 4.24
C HIS A 172 8.90 7.20 5.01
N SER A 173 9.51 6.95 6.17
CA SER A 173 9.19 5.77 6.99
C SER A 173 7.81 5.85 7.65
N TYR A 174 7.18 7.03 7.64
CA TYR A 174 5.87 7.34 8.22
C TYR A 174 5.86 7.17 9.75
N GLN A 175 6.52 8.08 10.45
CA GLN A 175 6.79 7.98 11.90
C GLN A 175 5.50 7.88 12.74
N SER A 176 4.44 8.55 12.30
CA SER A 176 3.14 8.58 12.99
C SER A 176 2.25 7.36 12.71
N PHE A 177 2.79 6.29 12.10
CA PHE A 177 2.00 5.11 11.70
C PHE A 177 1.18 4.52 12.86
N ALA A 178 1.82 4.25 14.00
CA ALA A 178 1.15 3.61 15.14
C ALA A 178 -0.04 4.43 15.66
N SER A 179 0.09 5.76 15.69
CA SER A 179 -1.01 6.65 16.09
C SER A 179 -2.16 6.72 15.08
N HIS A 180 -1.92 6.34 13.83
CA HIS A 180 -2.96 6.33 12.78
C HIS A 180 -3.72 5.00 12.68
N LEU A 181 -3.22 3.90 13.26
CA LEU A 181 -3.88 2.59 13.25
C LEU A 181 -5.37 2.62 13.68
N PRO A 182 -5.78 3.35 14.73
CA PRO A 182 -7.20 3.48 15.08
C PRO A 182 -8.04 4.14 13.97
N ALA A 183 -7.48 5.13 13.27
CA ALA A 183 -8.17 5.81 12.18
C ALA A 183 -8.30 4.92 10.93
N ILE A 184 -7.30 4.06 10.67
CA ILE A 184 -7.32 3.04 9.62
C ILE A 184 -8.40 2.00 9.92
N LEU A 185 -8.42 1.47 11.14
CA LEU A 185 -9.45 0.51 11.58
C LEU A 185 -10.86 1.11 11.46
N SER A 186 -11.05 2.33 11.96
CA SER A 186 -12.34 3.04 11.86
C SER A 186 -12.78 3.28 10.42
N PHE A 187 -11.84 3.52 9.51
CA PHE A 187 -12.14 3.67 8.08
C PHE A 187 -12.70 2.37 7.49
N PHE A 188 -12.05 1.23 7.74
CA PHE A 188 -12.56 -0.07 7.29
C PHE A 188 -13.88 -0.42 7.96
N ASP A 189 -14.03 -0.16 9.27
CA ASP A 189 -15.27 -0.43 10.00
C ASP A 189 -16.47 0.27 9.38
N ARG A 190 -16.31 1.54 9.02
CA ARG A 190 -17.34 2.35 8.37
C ARG A 190 -17.72 1.80 6.99
N ILE A 191 -16.79 1.19 6.27
CA ILE A 191 -17.02 0.72 4.89
C ILE A 191 -17.58 -0.71 4.89
N LEU A 192 -16.97 -1.61 5.65
CA LEU A 192 -17.19 -3.06 5.57
C LEU A 192 -18.28 -3.57 6.50
N PHE A 193 -18.61 -2.81 7.54
CA PHE A 193 -19.62 -3.19 8.53
C PHE A 193 -20.74 -2.16 8.62
N LYS A 194 -21.04 -1.48 7.51
CA LYS A 194 -22.20 -0.57 7.41
C LYS A 194 -23.43 -1.25 8.02
N SER A 195 -23.95 -0.63 9.08
CA SER A 195 -25.28 -0.91 9.61
C SER A 195 -26.28 -0.05 8.85
#